data_AF-A0A5B1BN48-F1
#
_entry.id   AF-A0A5B1BN48-F1
#
_cell.length_a   1.000
_cell.length_b   1.000
_cell.length_c   1.000
_cell.angle_alpha   90.00
_cell.angle_beta   90.00
_cell.angle_gamma   90.00
#
_symmetry.space_group_name_H-M   'P 1'
#
loop_
_entity.id
_entity.type
_entity.pdbx_description
1 polymer ?
#
loop_
_entity_poly.entity_id
_entity_poly.type
_entity_poly.pdbx_seq_one_letter_code
_entity_poly.pdbx_strand_id
1 'polypeptide(L)'
;MEVTITVTRKGQTTLPVAVRRRLGLADSGGVLRAHLNEDTGELIITKPPSVNDLSERVSRHIKPGTRPLLNVDDFYQSQRDSQA
;
A
#
# COMPACT_ATOMS: atom_id res chain seq x y z
N MET A 1 -11.74 -12.01 16.44
CA MET A 1 -11.00 -11.67 17.67
C MET A 1 -11.30 -10.23 17.94
N GLU A 2 -11.88 -9.95 19.10
CA GLU A 2 -12.31 -8.62 19.50
C GLU A 2 -11.46 -8.18 20.68
N VAL A 3 -10.91 -6.97 20.63
CA VAL A 3 -10.07 -6.43 21.70
C VAL A 3 -10.40 -4.96 21.87
N THR A 4 -10.80 -4.58 23.08
CA THR A 4 -10.96 -3.19 23.47
C THR A 4 -9.62 -2.60 23.84
N ILE A 5 -9.28 -1.45 23.26
CA ILE A 5 -8.06 -0.69 23.57
C ILE A 5 -8.43 0.73 23.98
N THR A 6 -7.67 1.28 24.92
CA THR A 6 -7.86 2.67 25.35
C THR A 6 -6.99 3.58 24.49
N VAL A 7 -7.59 4.68 24.01
CA VAL A 7 -6.86 5.76 23.35
C VAL A 7 -6.59 6.85 24.37
N THR A 8 -5.33 7.21 24.54
CA THR A 8 -4.92 8.29 25.44
C THR A 8 -5.38 9.65 24.91
N ARG A 9 -5.37 10.68 25.76
CA ARG A 9 -5.71 12.06 25.37
C ARG A 9 -4.92 12.60 24.16
N LYS A 10 -3.72 12.06 23.92
CA LYS A 10 -2.86 12.43 22.77
C LYS A 10 -3.14 11.60 21.52
N GLY A 11 -4.17 10.74 21.51
CA GLY A 11 -4.50 9.88 20.37
C GLY A 11 -3.63 8.62 20.26
N GLN A 12 -2.77 8.35 21.24
CA GLN A 12 -1.90 7.17 21.23
C GLN A 12 -2.60 5.98 21.87
N THR A 13 -2.42 4.79 21.30
CA THR A 13 -2.87 3.53 21.88
C THR A 13 -1.81 2.45 21.68
N THR A 14 -1.80 1.45 22.56
CA THR A 14 -0.87 0.32 22.48
C THR A 14 -1.57 -0.90 21.94
N LEU A 15 -1.07 -1.45 20.83
CA LEU A 15 -1.59 -2.70 20.28
C LEU A 15 -1.17 -3.89 21.15
N PRO A 16 -2.10 -4.78 21.54
CA PRO A 16 -1.78 -6.00 22.27
C PRO A 16 -0.77 -6.87 21.51
N VAL A 17 0.06 -7.60 22.25
CA VAL A 17 1.14 -8.44 21.69
C VAL A 17 0.65 -9.40 20.61
N ALA A 18 -0.51 -10.01 20.81
CA ALA A 18 -1.12 -10.93 19.83
C ALA A 18 -1.44 -10.24 18.49
N VAL A 19 -1.98 -9.02 18.54
CA VAL A 19 -2.28 -8.22 17.34
C VAL A 19 -0.99 -7.78 16.66
N ARG A 20 -0.02 -7.29 17.45
CA ARG A 20 1.28 -6.84 16.97
C ARG A 20 2.04 -7.95 16.23
N ARG A 21 2.06 -9.17 16.77
CA ARG A 21 2.69 -10.35 16.14
C ARG A 21 2.02 -10.73 14.83
N ARG A 22 0.67 -10.73 14.78
CA ARG A 22 -0.07 -10.99 13.53
C ARG A 22 0.19 -9.93 12.46
N LEU A 23 0.36 -8.69 12.87
CA LEU A 23 0.78 -7.58 12.00
C LEU A 23 2.28 -7.58 11.69
N GLY A 24 3.05 -8.61 12.07
CA GLY A 24 4.48 -8.71 11.74
C GLY A 24 5.36 -7.66 12.41
N LEU A 25 4.89 -7.05 13.51
CA LEU A 25 5.60 -6.00 14.26
C LEU A 25 6.20 -6.52 15.57
N ALA A 26 6.50 -7.83 15.64
CA ALA A 26 6.73 -8.55 16.88
C ALA A 26 7.87 -7.96 17.74
N ASP A 27 8.98 -7.62 17.08
CA ASP A 27 10.27 -7.42 17.75
C ASP A 27 10.79 -5.98 17.74
N SER A 28 10.46 -5.19 16.70
CA SER A 28 10.99 -3.82 16.52
C SER A 28 9.91 -2.74 16.36
N GLY A 29 8.63 -3.10 16.43
CA GLY A 29 7.55 -2.20 16.03
C GLY A 29 7.56 -1.97 14.52
N GLY A 30 7.08 -0.81 14.06
CA GLY A 30 7.09 -0.45 12.64
C GLY A 30 5.97 0.49 12.25
N VAL A 31 5.83 0.69 10.94
CA VAL A 31 4.84 1.59 10.36
C VAL A 31 3.59 0.80 9.98
N LEU A 32 2.43 1.35 10.33
CA LEU A 32 1.12 0.86 9.90
C LEU A 32 0.39 1.97 9.16
N ARG A 33 -0.47 1.56 8.23
CA ARG A 33 -1.41 2.46 7.59
C ARG A 33 -2.71 2.42 8.38
N ALA A 34 -3.20 3.60 8.76
CA ALA A 34 -4.52 3.76 9.33
C ALA A 34 -5.44 4.43 8.30
N HIS A 35 -6.64 3.90 8.13
CA HIS A 35 -7.67 4.44 7.25
C HIS A 35 -8.98 4.46 8.00
N LEU A 36 -9.62 5.63 8.10
CA LEU A 36 -10.98 5.74 8.63
C LEU A 36 -11.96 5.47 7.50
N ASN A 37 -12.80 4.45 7.64
CA ASN A 37 -13.98 4.29 6.82
C ASN A 37 -15.07 5.22 7.38
N GLU A 38 -15.38 6.30 6.68
CA GLU A 38 -16.34 7.30 7.14
C GLU A 38 -17.78 6.77 7.15
N ASP A 39 -18.11 5.81 6.28
CA ASP A 39 -19.45 5.25 6.17
C ASP A 39 -19.79 4.35 7.38
N THR A 40 -18.81 3.57 7.84
CA THR A 40 -18.98 2.64 8.97
C THR A 40 -18.47 3.20 10.29
N GLY A 41 -17.70 4.28 10.25
CA GLY A 41 -16.99 4.83 11.42
C GLY A 41 -15.82 3.96 11.89
N GLU A 42 -15.35 3.02 11.06
CA GLU A 42 -14.33 2.05 11.45
C GLU A 42 -12.91 2.55 11.15
N LEU A 43 -12.03 2.48 12.15
CA LEU A 43 -10.60 2.69 11.95
C LEU A 43 -9.94 1.36 11.54
N ILE A 44 -9.54 1.28 10.28
CA ILE A 44 -8.89 0.10 9.72
C ILE A 44 -7.38 0.32 9.76
N ILE A 45 -6.66 -0.55 10.49
CA ILE A 45 -5.21 -0.50 10.61
C ILE A 45 -4.60 -1.70 9.88
N THR A 46 -3.76 -1.45 8.88
CA THR A 46 -3.14 -2.50 8.05
C THR A 46 -1.64 -2.30 7.92
N LYS A 47 -0.94 -3.37 7.48
CA LYS A 47 0.42 -3.23 6.98
C LYS A 47 0.46 -2.27 5.78
N PRO A 48 1.53 -1.47 5.61
CA PRO A 48 1.78 -0.78 4.36
C PRO A 48 1.91 -1.81 3.22
N PRO A 49 1.40 -1.52 2.01
CA PRO A 49 1.62 -2.39 0.87
C PRO A 49 3.12 -2.45 0.56
N SER A 50 3.62 -3.64 0.24
CA SER A 50 4.96 -3.79 -0.29
C SER A 50 5.06 -3.25 -1.72
N VAL A 51 6.28 -3.04 -2.20
CA VAL A 51 6.53 -2.68 -3.62
C VAL A 51 5.94 -3.73 -4.56
N ASN A 52 6.00 -5.01 -4.18
CA ASN A 52 5.42 -6.11 -4.95
C ASN A 52 3.89 -6.02 -4.99
N ASP A 53 3.24 -5.76 -3.85
CA ASP A 53 1.79 -5.59 -3.79
C ASP A 53 1.33 -4.41 -4.67
N LEU A 54 2.11 -3.33 -4.68
CA LEU A 54 1.84 -2.16 -5.51
C LEU A 54 2.03 -2.51 -6.99
N SER A 55 3.13 -3.17 -7.34
CA SER A 55 3.44 -3.60 -8.70
C SER A 55 2.35 -4.51 -9.27
N GLU A 56 1.90 -5.51 -8.52
CA GLU A 56 0.80 -6.39 -8.93
C GLU A 56 -0.50 -5.60 -9.14
N ARG A 57 -0.84 -4.68 -8.22
CA ARG A 57 -2.07 -3.89 -8.31
C ARG A 57 -2.06 -2.98 -9.53
N VAL A 58 -0.93 -2.35 -9.84
CA VAL A 58 -0.77 -1.52 -11.04
C VAL A 58 -0.80 -2.38 -12.30
N SER A 59 -0.12 -3.52 -12.29
CA SER A 59 -0.04 -4.44 -13.43
C SER A 59 -1.41 -4.97 -13.87
N ARG A 60 -2.37 -5.14 -12.95
CA ARG A 60 -3.77 -5.49 -13.29
C ARG A 60 -4.47 -4.49 -14.22
N HIS A 61 -4.03 -3.23 -14.24
CA HIS A 61 -4.59 -2.20 -15.11
C HIS A 61 -3.91 -2.15 -16.49
N ILE A 62 -2.81 -2.91 -16.67
CA ILE A 62 -2.09 -3.00 -17.93
C ILE A 62 -2.77 -4.05 -18.81
N LYS A 63 -3.13 -3.69 -20.04
CA LYS A 63 -3.77 -4.63 -20.98
C LYS A 63 -2.81 -5.79 -21.30
N PRO A 64 -3.29 -7.04 -21.40
CA PRO A 64 -2.47 -8.16 -21.84
C PRO A 64 -1.78 -7.86 -23.18
N GLY A 65 -0.49 -8.17 -23.29
CA GLY A 65 0.31 -7.90 -24.49
C GLY A 65 0.84 -6.48 -24.63
N THR A 66 0.61 -5.60 -23.64
CA THR A 66 1.27 -4.28 -23.59
C THR A 66 2.77 -4.49 -23.44
N ARG A 67 3.55 -4.06 -24.42
CA ARG A 67 5.01 -4.15 -24.36
C ARG A 67 5.53 -3.12 -23.36
N PRO A 68 6.37 -3.52 -22.38
CA PRO A 68 6.95 -2.57 -21.46
C PRO A 68 7.84 -1.59 -22.22
N LEU A 69 7.65 -0.30 -21.95
CA LEU A 69 8.52 0.74 -22.48
C LEU A 69 9.84 0.73 -21.69
N LEU A 70 10.87 0.12 -22.27
CA LEU A 70 12.18 -0.04 -21.62
C LEU A 70 13.11 1.16 -21.85
N ASN A 71 12.93 1.86 -22.97
CA ASN A 71 13.69 3.07 -23.28
C ASN A 71 12.73 4.18 -23.72
N VAL A 72 12.59 5.19 -22.87
CA VAL A 72 11.69 6.32 -23.10
C VAL A 72 12.20 7.19 -24.25
N ASP A 73 13.51 7.40 -24.34
CA ASP A 73 14.12 8.29 -25.33
C ASP A 73 13.96 7.73 -26.75
N ASP A 74 14.28 6.45 -26.96
CA ASP A 74 14.14 5.79 -28.27
C ASP A 74 12.69 5.79 -28.77
N PHE A 75 11.72 5.62 -27.85
CA PHE A 75 10.30 5.65 -28.20
C PHE A 75 9.84 7.02 -28.67
N TYR A 76 10.24 8.10 -27.97
CA TYR A 76 9.86 9.44 -28.39
C TYR A 76 10.57 9.89 -29.66
N GLN A 77 11.81 9.44 -29.90
CA GLN A 77 12.53 9.72 -31.14
C GLN A 77 11.86 9.02 -32.34
N SER A 78 11.57 7.71 -32.24
CA SER A 78 10.91 6.95 -33.32
C SER A 78 9.48 7.43 -33.64
N GLN A 79 8.73 7.93 -32.65
CA GLN A 79 7.41 8.52 -32.86
C GLN A 79 7.46 9.88 -33.57
N ARG A 80 8.50 10.69 -33.34
CA ARG A 80 8.69 11.99 -34.02
C ARG A 80 8.97 11.82 -35.51
N ASP A 81 9.81 10.85 -35.87
CA ASP A 81 10.16 10.58 -37.26
C ASP A 81 9.00 9.97 -38.06
N SER A 82 8.03 9.34 -37.37
CA SER A 82 6.85 8.72 -38.00
C SER A 82 5.72 9.71 -38.32
N GLN A 83 5.81 10.96 -37.85
CA GLN A 83 4.82 12.03 -38.09
C GLN A 83 5.31 13.14 -39.03
N ALA A 84 6.52 13.00 -39.60
CA ALA A 84 7.07 13.86 -40.64
C ALA A 84 6.79 13.29 -42.04
#